data_AF-A0A4U7JLS4-F1
#
_entry.id   AF-A0A4U7JLS4-F1
#
_cell.length_a   1.000
_cell.length_b   1.000
_cell.length_c   1.000
_cell.angle_alpha   90.00
_cell.angle_beta   90.00
_cell.angle_gamma   90.00
#
_symmetry.space_group_name_H-M   'P 1'
#
loop_
_entity.id
_entity.type
_entity.pdbx_description
1 polymer ?
#
loop_
_entity_poly.entity_id
_entity_poly.type
_entity_poly.pdbx_seq_one_letter_code
_entity_poly.pdbx_strand_id
1 'polypeptide(L)'
;MAEEKKLDISKRYSIEIQNINNKLQQLEDGRIYDLTNAQMDGYLSTNIGQLKEMIADLLYKIEYGEDSRKEELGKNMGGIKL
;
A
#
# COMPACT_ATOMS: atom_id res chain seq x y z
N MET A 1 -2.66 28.64 -16.42
CA MET A 1 -1.72 27.58 -16.83
C MET A 1 -1.80 26.48 -15.78
N ALA A 2 -2.03 25.24 -16.17
CA ALA A 2 -2.04 24.12 -15.22
C ALA A 2 -0.62 23.91 -14.70
N GLU A 3 -0.47 23.75 -13.39
CA GLU A 3 0.82 23.50 -12.75
C GLU A 3 1.38 22.15 -13.24
N GLU A 4 2.60 22.15 -13.78
CA GLU A 4 3.23 20.93 -14.30
C GLU A 4 3.67 20.05 -13.12
N LYS A 5 3.03 18.88 -12.98
CA LYS A 5 3.42 17.91 -11.95
C LYS A 5 4.84 17.41 -12.23
N LYS A 6 5.79 17.78 -11.37
CA LYS A 6 7.18 17.26 -11.40
C LYS A 6 7.25 15.73 -11.22
N LEU A 7 6.31 15.18 -10.46
CA LEU A 7 6.13 13.74 -10.27
C LEU A 7 4.65 13.44 -10.13
N ASP A 8 4.13 12.54 -10.97
CA ASP A 8 2.78 12.02 -10.80
C ASP A 8 2.79 10.85 -9.82
N ILE A 9 2.79 11.17 -8.52
CA ILE A 9 2.84 10.19 -7.41
C ILE A 9 1.72 9.17 -7.53
N SER A 10 0.49 9.63 -7.84
CA SER A 10 -0.68 8.77 -8.04
C SER A 10 -0.47 7.73 -9.14
N LYS A 11 0.30 8.06 -10.17
CA LYS A 11 0.61 7.16 -11.27
C LYS A 11 1.78 6.24 -10.98
N ARG A 12 2.86 6.76 -10.37
CA ARG A 12 4.09 5.98 -10.10
C ARG A 12 3.87 4.92 -9.03
N TYR A 13 3.21 5.29 -7.93
CA TYR A 13 2.97 4.44 -6.76
C TYR A 13 1.53 3.91 -6.71
N SER A 14 0.93 3.66 -7.88
CA SER A 14 -0.47 3.25 -7.97
C SER A 14 -0.75 1.94 -7.23
N ILE A 15 0.22 1.00 -7.20
CA ILE A 15 0.09 -0.29 -6.51
C ILE A 15 0.04 -0.10 -4.99
N GLU A 16 0.93 0.72 -4.45
CA GLU A 16 0.98 1.07 -3.03
C GLU A 16 -0.33 1.73 -2.60
N ILE A 17 -0.79 2.72 -3.36
CA ILE A 17 -2.04 3.45 -3.11
C ILE A 17 -3.24 2.49 -3.17
N GLN A 18 -3.30 1.62 -4.19
CA GLN A 18 -4.36 0.61 -4.29
C GLN A 18 -4.35 -0.35 -3.10
N ASN A 19 -3.19 -0.78 -2.63
CA ASN A 19 -3.09 -1.65 -1.46
C ASN A 19 -3.58 -0.94 -0.18
N ILE A 20 -3.21 0.33 0.01
CA ILE A 20 -3.70 1.16 1.14
C ILE A 20 -5.23 1.29 1.07
N ASN A 21 -5.79 1.61 -0.09
CA ASN A 21 -7.23 1.72 -0.27
C ASN A 21 -7.94 0.39 0.00
N ASN A 22 -7.39 -0.73 -0.47
CA ASN A 22 -7.95 -2.05 -0.18
C ASN A 22 -7.95 -2.36 1.32
N LYS A 23 -6.89 -1.97 2.04
CA LYS A 23 -6.80 -2.15 3.50
C LYS A 23 -7.81 -1.25 4.24
N LEU A 24 -7.99 -0.01 3.80
CA LEU A 24 -9.02 0.89 4.32
C LEU A 24 -10.43 0.32 4.08
N GLN A 25 -10.72 -0.16 2.87
CA GLN A 25 -12.01 -0.78 2.56
C GLN A 25 -12.28 -2.01 3.43
N GLN A 26 -11.26 -2.83 3.72
CA GLN A 26 -11.40 -3.98 4.64
C GLN A 26 -11.79 -3.54 6.06
N LEU A 27 -11.24 -2.42 6.53
CA LEU A 27 -11.57 -1.82 7.83
C LEU A 27 -12.99 -1.22 7.83
N GLU A 28 -13.36 -0.49 6.76
CA GLU A 28 -14.69 0.13 6.60
C GLU A 28 -15.81 -0.90 6.48
N ASP A 29 -15.60 -1.96 5.70
CA ASP A 29 -16.58 -3.05 5.49
C ASP A 29 -16.80 -3.90 6.76
N GLY A 30 -16.07 -3.62 7.85
CA GLY A 30 -16.13 -4.41 9.07
C GLY A 30 -15.71 -5.87 8.83
N ARG A 31 -14.97 -6.18 7.76
CA ARG A 31 -14.43 -7.52 7.47
C ARG A 31 -13.21 -7.80 8.34
N ILE A 32 -13.42 -7.66 9.64
CA ILE A 32 -12.73 -8.37 10.70
C ILE A 32 -13.54 -9.67 10.89
N TYR A 33 -13.31 -10.70 10.07
CA TYR A 33 -13.86 -12.04 10.35
C TYR A 33 -13.25 -12.51 11.69
N ASP A 34 -14.00 -12.93 12.72
CA ASP A 34 -15.04 -13.97 12.78
C ASP A 34 -16.14 -13.65 13.82
N LEU A 35 -17.41 -14.05 13.70
CA LEU A 35 -17.98 -15.41 13.93
C LEU A 35 -17.55 -16.14 15.21
N THR A 36 -16.63 -15.59 16.01
CA THR A 36 -16.21 -16.18 17.28
C THR A 36 -16.29 -15.12 18.36
N ASN A 37 -16.87 -15.48 19.51
CA ASN A 37 -17.00 -14.61 20.68
C ASN A 37 -15.63 -14.32 21.36
N ALA A 38 -14.55 -14.08 20.62
CA ALA A 38 -13.20 -13.89 21.15
C ALA A 38 -12.40 -12.74 20.49
N GLN A 39 -11.91 -11.85 21.37
CA GLN A 39 -11.04 -10.67 21.23
C GLN A 39 -10.95 -9.90 19.89
N MET A 40 -11.87 -8.94 19.76
CA MET A 40 -11.91 -7.81 18.82
C MET A 40 -10.66 -6.90 18.82
N ASP A 41 -9.97 -6.77 19.95
CA ASP A 41 -8.93 -5.73 20.11
C ASP A 41 -7.61 -6.04 19.38
N GLY A 42 -7.27 -7.32 19.25
CA GLY A 42 -6.03 -7.75 18.59
C GLY A 42 -6.07 -7.59 17.08
N TYR A 43 -7.22 -7.85 16.45
CA TYR A 43 -7.33 -7.80 14.98
C TYR A 43 -7.40 -6.37 14.45
N LEU A 44 -8.13 -5.48 15.14
CA LEU A 44 -8.22 -4.06 14.74
C LEU A 44 -6.86 -3.36 14.91
N SER A 45 -6.21 -3.53 16.06
CA SER A 45 -4.88 -2.95 16.31
C SER A 45 -3.84 -3.46 15.30
N THR A 46 -3.88 -4.75 14.95
CA THR A 46 -3.01 -5.34 13.91
C THR A 46 -3.25 -4.71 12.54
N ASN A 47 -4.50 -4.58 12.09
CA ASN A 47 -4.79 -3.97 10.77
C ASN A 47 -4.41 -2.49 10.72
N ILE A 48 -4.62 -1.74 11.81
CA ILE A 48 -4.16 -0.36 11.92
C ILE A 48 -2.62 -0.30 11.89
N GLY A 49 -1.93 -1.22 12.56
CA GLY A 49 -0.47 -1.33 12.50
C GLY A 49 0.03 -1.54 11.08
N GLN A 50 -0.53 -2.50 10.36
CA GLN A 50 -0.20 -2.76 8.95
C GLN A 50 -0.47 -1.54 8.07
N LEU A 51 -1.59 -0.85 8.26
CA LEU A 51 -1.90 0.36 7.50
C LEU A 51 -0.86 1.47 7.73
N LYS A 52 -0.41 1.66 8.99
CA LYS A 52 0.67 2.62 9.32
C LYS A 52 1.97 2.27 8.61
N GLU A 53 2.35 1.00 8.61
CA GLU A 53 3.55 0.52 7.91
C GLU A 53 3.47 0.78 6.40
N MET A 54 2.31 0.50 5.79
CA MET A 54 2.10 0.74 4.36
C MET A 54 2.20 2.22 3.98
N ILE A 55 1.68 3.11 4.84
CA ILE A 55 1.80 4.57 4.64
C ILE A 55 3.25 5.02 4.82
N ALA A 56 3.93 4.53 5.86
CA ALA A 56 5.33 4.88 6.13
C ALA A 56 6.25 4.42 4.98
N ASP A 57 6.06 3.20 4.46
CA ASP A 57 6.78 2.70 3.29
C ASP A 57 6.57 3.59 2.06
N LEU A 58 5.31 3.95 1.76
CA LEU A 58 5.01 4.83 0.63
C LEU A 58 5.68 6.21 0.78
N LEU A 59 5.61 6.81 1.98
CA LEU A 59 6.26 8.10 2.26
C LEU A 59 7.77 8.00 2.07
N TYR A 60 8.40 6.97 2.63
CA TYR A 60 9.83 6.71 2.47
C TYR A 60 10.19 6.60 0.97
N LYS A 61 9.46 5.81 0.19
CA LYS A 61 9.74 5.67 -1.24
C LYS A 61 9.63 6.98 -2.00
N ILE A 62 8.65 7.83 -1.65
CA ILE A 62 8.49 9.15 -2.25
C ILE A 62 9.65 10.08 -1.86
N GLU A 63 10.01 10.13 -0.58
CA GLU A 63 11.04 11.02 -0.04
C GLU A 63 12.44 10.70 -0.57
N TYR A 64 12.76 9.40 -0.69
CA TYR A 64 14.07 8.93 -1.12
C TYR A 64 14.13 8.55 -2.62
N GLY A 65 13.01 8.66 -3.34
CA GLY A 65 12.95 8.40 -4.78
C GLY A 65 13.07 6.92 -5.17
N GLU A 66 12.87 6.01 -4.22
CA GLU A 66 12.93 4.56 -4.40
C GLU A 66 11.89 4.06 -5.42
N ASP A 67 12.15 2.87 -5.94
CA ASP A 67 11.27 2.19 -6.88
C ASP A 67 9.89 1.92 -6.28
N SER A 68 8.84 2.10 -7.09
CA SER A 68 7.54 1.51 -6.77
C SER A 68 7.59 0.00 -6.90
N ARG A 69 6.65 -0.70 -6.27
CA ARG A 69 6.49 -2.15 -6.40
C ARG A 69 6.34 -2.58 -7.85
N LYS A 70 5.74 -1.73 -8.70
CA LYS A 70 5.61 -1.99 -10.13
C LYS A 70 6.98 -1.99 -10.82
N GLU A 71 7.82 -1.04 -10.46
CA GLU A 71 9.19 -0.90 -10.98
C GLU A 71 10.07 -2.06 -10.48
N GLU A 72 9.98 -2.43 -9.20
CA GLU A 72 10.64 -3.59 -8.60
C GLU A 72 10.25 -4.90 -9.34
N LEU A 73 8.96 -5.14 -9.54
CA LEU A 73 8.46 -6.31 -10.27
C LEU A 73 8.96 -6.35 -11.71
N GLY A 74 8.96 -5.21 -12.40
CA GLY A 74 9.48 -5.10 -13.77
C GLY A 74 10.98 -5.44 -13.86
N LYS A 75 11.78 -4.98 -12.89
CA LYS A 75 13.22 -5.30 -12.81
C LYS A 75 13.44 -6.79 -12.57
N ASN A 76 12.67 -7.40 -11.65
CA ASN A 76 12.80 -8.81 -11.32
C ASN A 76 12.35 -9.75 -12.45
N MET A 77 11.32 -9.37 -13.22
CA MET A 77 10.86 -10.15 -14.39
C MET A 77 11.78 -10.00 -15.61
N GLY A 78 12.49 -8.87 -15.76
CA GLY A 78 13.47 -8.67 -16.84
C GLY A 78 14.73 -9.54 -16.73
N GLY A 79 14.98 -10.17 -15.58
CA GLY A 79 16.09 -11.11 -15.37
C GLY A 79 15.82 -12.53 -15.87
N ILE A 80 14.57 -12.88 -16.20
CA ILE A 80 14.21 -14.20 -16.74
C ILE A 80 14.38 -14.15 -18.26
N LYS A 81 15.62 -14.32 -18.75
CA LYS A 81 15.85 -14.69 -20.15
C LYS A 81 15.39 -16.14 -20.33
N LEU A 82 14.30 -16.34 -21.06
CA LEU A 82 13.93 -17.64 -21.65
C LEU A 82 14.92 -18.02 -22.75
#